data_AF-A0A2X1MXM6-F1
#
_entry.id   AF-A0A2X1MXM6-F1
#
_cell.length_a   1.000
_cell.length_b   1.000
_cell.length_c   1.000
_cell.angle_alpha   90.00
_cell.angle_beta   90.00
_cell.angle_gamma   90.00
#
_symmetry.space_group_name_H-M   'P 1'
#
loop_
_entity.id
_entity.type
_entity.pdbx_description
1 polymer ?
#
loop_
_entity_poly.entity_id
_entity_poly.type
_entity_poly.pdbx_seq_one_letter_code
_entity_poly.pdbx_strand_id
1 'polypeptide(L)' 'MLPDVRYPLLLLAVKKLPEREALEMCWQAIDQGASGVDMGRNIFQSDHPVAMMKAVQAVVHHNETADRAYELYLSEKQ' A
#
# COMPACT_ATOMS: atom_id res chain seq x y z
N MET A 1 -9.65 -12.69 -7.48
CA MET A 1 -8.76 -13.62 -6.76
C MET A 1 -7.59 -13.94 -7.67
N LEU A 2 -6.36 -13.76 -7.19
CA LEU A 2 -5.17 -14.11 -7.96
C LEU A 2 -5.16 -15.64 -8.24
N PRO A 3 -4.60 -16.08 -9.39
CA PRO A 3 -4.49 -17.50 -9.70
C PRO A 3 -3.69 -18.24 -8.63
N ASP A 4 -3.95 -19.53 -8.46
CA ASP A 4 -3.22 -20.38 -7.52
C ASP A 4 -1.76 -20.53 -7.97
N VAL A 5 -0.89 -19.70 -7.39
CA VAL A 5 0.55 -19.64 -7.67
C VAL A 5 1.32 -20.21 -6.48
N ARG A 6 2.28 -21.08 -6.75
CA ARG A 6 3.05 -21.81 -5.72
C ARG A 6 4.13 -20.98 -5.02
N TYR A 7 4.28 -19.70 -5.39
CA TYR A 7 5.34 -18.81 -4.89
C TYR A 7 4.74 -17.46 -4.50
N PRO A 8 5.35 -16.74 -3.54
CA PRO A 8 4.90 -15.40 -3.16
C PRO A 8 4.86 -14.44 -4.35
N LEU A 9 3.76 -13.71 -4.49
CA LEU A 9 3.60 -12.66 -5.51
C LEU A 9 3.61 -11.30 -4.83
N LEU A 10 4.34 -10.34 -5.41
CA LEU A 10 4.36 -8.95 -5.00
C LEU A 10 3.73 -8.07 -6.07
N LEU A 11 2.91 -7.09 -5.66
CA LEU A 11 2.47 -6.02 -6.56
C LEU A 11 3.61 -5.03 -6.78
N LEU A 12 3.93 -4.73 -8.05
CA LEU A 12 4.89 -3.67 -8.40
C LEU A 12 4.14 -2.40 -8.81
N ALA A 13 4.28 -1.32 -8.06
CA ALA A 13 3.71 -0.03 -8.44
C ALA A 13 4.72 0.79 -9.25
N VAL A 14 4.44 0.91 -10.55
CA VAL A 14 5.27 1.67 -11.46
C VAL A 14 5.01 3.16 -11.20
N LYS A 15 3.95 3.78 -11.72
CA LYS A 15 3.74 5.25 -11.62
C LYS A 15 3.40 5.72 -10.19
N LYS A 16 3.80 6.96 -9.84
CA LYS A 16 3.28 7.69 -8.67
C LYS A 16 1.80 7.99 -8.85
N LEU A 17 1.01 7.70 -7.83
CA LEU A 17 -0.42 7.99 -7.70
C LEU A 17 -0.66 8.92 -6.51
N PRO A 18 -1.83 9.58 -6.42
CA PRO A 18 -2.31 10.14 -5.16
C PRO A 18 -2.26 9.09 -4.05
N GLU A 19 -1.89 9.48 -2.83
CA GLU A 19 -1.65 8.54 -1.73
C GLU A 19 -2.87 7.68 -1.42
N ARG A 20 -4.07 8.25 -1.51
CA ARG A 20 -5.33 7.50 -1.33
C ARG A 20 -5.48 6.40 -2.37
N GLU A 21 -5.22 6.69 -3.64
CA GLU A 21 -5.30 5.72 -4.73
C GLU A 21 -4.21 4.65 -4.62
N ALA A 22 -3.00 5.03 -4.17
CA ALA A 22 -1.93 4.07 -3.92
C ALA A 22 -2.28 3.11 -2.78
N LEU A 23 -2.91 3.59 -1.70
CA LEU A 23 -3.38 2.75 -0.60
C LEU A 23 -4.54 1.84 -1.00
N GLU A 24 -5.47 2.34 -1.82
CA GLU A 24 -6.54 1.52 -2.41
C GLU A 24 -5.96 0.38 -3.26
N MET A 25 -4.99 0.70 -4.13
CA MET A 25 -4.29 -0.31 -4.93
C MET A 25 -3.56 -1.34 -4.05
N CYS A 26 -2.91 -0.90 -2.97
CA CYS A 26 -2.25 -1.78 -2.02
C CYS A 26 -3.26 -2.73 -1.36
N TRP A 27 -4.38 -2.19 -0.88
CA TRP A 27 -5.43 -2.95 -0.18
C TRP A 27 -6.05 -3.99 -1.11
N GLN A 28 -6.40 -3.62 -2.34
CA GLN A 28 -6.94 -4.54 -3.34
C GLN A 28 -5.96 -5.66 -3.68
N ALA A 29 -4.66 -5.39 -3.76
CA ALA A 29 -3.67 -6.42 -4.05
C ALA A 29 -3.56 -7.44 -2.90
N ILE A 30 -3.50 -6.97 -1.66
CA ILE A 30 -3.45 -7.85 -0.47
C ILE A 30 -4.74 -8.67 -0.35
N ASP A 31 -5.92 -8.04 -0.51
CA ASP A 31 -7.22 -8.72 -0.50
C ASP A 31 -7.33 -9.81 -1.59
N GLN A 32 -6.72 -9.58 -2.75
CA GLN A 32 -6.71 -10.55 -3.86
C GLN A 32 -5.68 -11.67 -3.70
N GLY A 33 -4.86 -11.65 -2.65
CA GLY A 33 -3.91 -12.71 -2.29
C GLY A 33 -2.43 -12.40 -2.57
N ALA A 34 -2.07 -11.14 -2.81
CA ALA A 34 -0.66 -10.77 -2.90
C ALA A 34 0.01 -10.94 -1.52
N SER A 35 1.27 -11.38 -1.51
CA SER A 35 2.05 -11.56 -0.29
C SER A 35 2.70 -10.25 0.20
N GLY A 36 2.64 -9.19 -0.60
CA GLY A 36 3.22 -7.89 -0.30
C GLY A 36 3.19 -6.94 -1.49
N VAL A 37 3.82 -5.79 -1.33
CA VAL A 37 3.92 -4.75 -2.35
C VAL A 37 5.34 -4.20 -2.44
N ASP A 38 5.75 -3.81 -3.65
CA ASP A 38 6.96 -3.03 -3.93
C ASP A 38 6.52 -1.69 -4.53
N MET A 39 6.46 -0.67 -3.67
CA MET A 39 5.87 0.64 -3.95
C MET A 39 6.90 1.78 -3.87
N GLY A 40 8.03 1.65 -4.58
CA GLY A 40 9.09 2.67 -4.57
C GLY A 40 8.57 4.11 -4.76
N ARG A 41 8.09 4.45 -5.96
CA ARG A 41 7.69 5.84 -6.30
C ARG A 41 6.57 6.38 -5.40
N ASN A 42 5.61 5.54 -5.01
CA ASN A 42 4.51 5.98 -4.14
C ASN A 42 4.98 6.35 -2.73
N ILE A 43 6.09 5.78 -2.27
CA ILE A 43 6.72 6.13 -0.99
C ILE A 43 7.63 7.34 -1.15
N PHE A 44 8.71 7.25 -1.94
CA PHE A 44 9.76 8.27 -1.93
C PHE A 44 9.41 9.57 -2.67
N GLN A 45 8.37 9.57 -3.51
CA GLN A 45 7.85 10.79 -4.16
C GLN A 45 6.60 11.33 -3.45
N SER A 46 6.21 10.79 -2.29
CA SER A 46 5.21 11.44 -1.44
C SER A 46 5.85 12.59 -0.68
N ASP A 47 5.10 13.65 -0.41
CA ASP A 47 5.54 14.76 0.45
C ASP A 47 5.80 14.31 1.90
N HIS A 48 5.18 13.18 2.32
CA HIS A 48 5.35 12.61 3.66
C HIS A 48 5.70 11.11 3.56
N PRO A 49 6.93 10.75 3.17
CA PRO A 49 7.32 9.38 2.85
C PRO A 49 7.22 8.43 4.05
N VAL A 50 7.53 8.90 5.26
CA VAL A 50 7.42 8.10 6.50
C VAL A 50 5.97 7.78 6.83
N ALA A 51 5.07 8.78 6.73
CA ALA A 51 3.64 8.57 6.91
C ALA A 51 3.09 7.57 5.88
N MET A 52 3.54 7.67 4.62
CA MET A 52 3.13 6.74 3.57
C MET A 52 3.62 5.31 3.83
N MET A 53 4.85 5.13 4.32
CA MET A 53 5.37 3.80 4.72
C MET A 53 4.55 3.18 5.84
N LYS A 54 4.21 3.95 6.89
CA LYS A 54 3.36 3.49 7.99
C LYS A 54 1.98 3.06 7.49
N ALA A 55 1.38 3.85 6.61
CA ALA A 55 0.07 3.53 6.02
C ALA A 55 0.11 2.26 5.17
N VAL A 56 1.14 2.06 4.33
CA VAL A 56 1.32 0.81 3.56
C VAL A 56 1.53 -0.38 4.50
N GLN A 57 2.35 -0.25 5.54
CA GLN A 57 2.55 -1.30 6.54
C GLN A 57 1.25 -1.70 7.25
N ALA A 58 0.38 -0.73 7.55
CA ALA A 58 -0.92 -0.98 8.14
C ALA A 58 -1.80 -1.86 7.26
N VAL A 59 -1.81 -1.60 5.94
CA VAL A 59 -2.53 -2.45 4.98
C VAL A 59 -1.90 -3.85 4.89
N VAL A 60 -0.58 -3.94 4.71
CA VAL A 60 0.12 -5.21 4.41
C VAL A 60 0.22 -6.14 5.62
N HIS A 61 0.41 -5.60 6.83
CA HIS A 61 0.71 -6.38 8.03
C HIS A 61 -0.37 -6.33 9.11
N HIS A 62 -1.30 -5.38 9.03
CA HIS A 62 -2.32 -5.17 10.06
C HIS A 62 -3.76 -5.29 9.52
N ASN A 63 -3.93 -5.73 8.27
CA ASN A 63 -5.23 -5.90 7.60
C ASN A 63 -6.11 -4.63 7.66
N GLU A 64 -5.48 -3.45 7.68
CA GLU A 64 -6.22 -2.20 7.65
C GLU A 64 -6.86 -1.96 6.27
N THR A 65 -8.01 -1.30 6.30
CA THR A 65 -8.68 -0.84 5.06
C THR A 65 -7.93 0.33 4.44
N ALA A 66 -8.13 0.57 3.14
CA ALA A 66 -7.56 1.73 2.46
C ALA A 66 -7.95 3.07 3.11
N ASP A 67 -9.19 3.20 3.58
CA ASP A 67 -9.68 4.38 4.28
C ASP A 67 -8.92 4.61 5.61
N ARG A 68 -8.78 3.58 6.44
CA ARG A 68 -8.09 3.66 7.73
C ARG A 68 -6.60 3.91 7.57
N ALA A 69 -5.97 3.27 6.60
CA ALA A 69 -4.58 3.55 6.25
C ALA A 69 -4.38 4.99 5.78
N TYR A 70 -5.35 5.56 5.06
CA TYR A 70 -5.29 6.96 4.64
C TYR A 70 -5.51 7.94 5.79
N GLU A 71 -6.42 7.64 6.72
CA GLU A 71 -6.56 8.39 7.97
C GLU A 71 -5.25 8.38 8.77
N LEU A 72 -4.58 7.23 8.89
CA LEU A 72 -3.27 7.12 9.52
C LEU A 72 -2.24 7.98 8.80
N TYR A 73 -2.16 7.90 7.47
CA TYR A 73 -1.28 8.76 6.67
C TYR A 73 -1.51 10.25 6.97
N LEU A 74 -2.77 10.70 7.01
CA LEU A 74 -3.12 12.10 7.33
C LEU A 74 -2.72 12.50 8.74
N SER A 75 -2.90 11.61 9.73
CA SER A 75 -2.52 11.88 11.13
C SER A 75 -1.01 11.98 11.35
N GLU A 76 -0.22 11.38 10.46
CA GLU A 76 1.24 11.31 10.51
C GLU A 76 1.92 12.33 9.57
N LYS A 77 1.14 13.18 8.88
CA LYS A 77 1.63 14.34 8.12
C LYS A 77 2.14 15.42 9.08
N GLN A 78 3.33 15.22 9.60
CA GLN A 78 4.13 16.29 10.21
C GLN A 78 4.87 17.07 9.12
#